data_AF-A0A2U3ID39-F1
#
_entry.id   AF-A0A2U3ID39-F1
#
_cell.length_a   1.000
_cell.length_b   1.000
_cell.length_c   1.000
_cell.angle_alpha   90.00
_cell.angle_beta   90.00
_cell.angle_gamma   90.00
#
_symmetry.space_group_name_H-M   'P 1'
#
loop_
_entity.id
_entity.type
_entity.pdbx_description
1 polymer ?
#
loop_
_entity_poly.entity_id
_entity_poly.type
_entity_poly.pdbx_seq_one_letter_code
_entity_poly.pdbx_strand_id
1 'polypeptide(L)'
;MKPALSVALCAFTLSAAMAAQAQTAPPAPTPGAADPTFSAYALAQQCAAKSDNTAQGQCVGAVRGIVRGYQYGVLFLSQRVSLPVDETKRVSLCLTDTKVSSIVDDFIADAKQVNEADLRRTPAEVAVLGSVHAHHACS
;
A
#
# COMPACT_ATOMS: atom_id res chain seq x y z
N MET A 1 55.47 39.02 -15.86
CA MET A 1 56.18 38.01 -15.05
C MET A 1 55.24 37.45 -13.99
N LYS A 2 54.66 36.27 -14.21
CA LYS A 2 53.99 35.35 -13.25
C LYS A 2 53.38 34.17 -14.04
N PRO A 3 53.10 33.00 -13.43
CA PRO A 3 53.71 31.73 -13.83
C PRO A 3 52.74 30.78 -14.53
N ALA A 4 53.32 29.82 -15.25
CA ALA A 4 52.65 28.60 -15.69
C ALA A 4 52.43 27.68 -14.48
N LEU A 5 51.23 27.11 -14.36
CA LEU A 5 50.93 25.97 -13.50
C LEU A 5 49.93 25.07 -14.21
N SER A 6 50.47 23.99 -14.78
CA SER A 6 49.74 22.81 -15.20
C SER A 6 49.00 22.20 -14.00
N VAL A 7 47.71 21.92 -14.16
CA VAL A 7 46.99 20.99 -13.30
C VAL A 7 46.54 19.84 -14.20
N ALA A 8 47.08 18.67 -13.90
CA ALA A 8 46.86 17.42 -14.61
C ALA A 8 45.39 16.98 -14.48
N LEU A 9 44.79 16.68 -15.63
CA LEU A 9 43.53 15.97 -15.75
C LEU A 9 43.76 14.50 -15.37
N CYS A 10 43.28 14.08 -14.20
CA CYS A 10 43.12 12.66 -13.87
C CYS A 10 41.68 12.43 -13.43
N ALA A 11 40.77 12.39 -14.41
CA ALA A 11 39.42 11.89 -14.21
C ALA A 11 39.49 10.35 -14.20
N PHE A 12 39.65 9.74 -13.03
CA PHE A 12 39.31 8.34 -12.82
C PHE A 12 37.78 8.23 -12.76
N THR A 13 37.14 8.15 -13.92
CA THR A 13 35.75 7.72 -14.02
C THR A 13 35.72 6.20 -13.80
N LEU A 14 35.52 5.77 -12.55
CA LEU A 14 35.04 4.43 -12.25
C LEU A 14 33.60 4.33 -12.78
N SER A 15 33.48 4.01 -14.06
CA SER A 15 32.21 3.61 -14.66
C SER A 15 31.88 2.22 -14.15
N ALA A 16 31.27 2.14 -12.97
CA ALA A 16 30.51 0.96 -12.58
C ALA A 16 29.33 0.86 -13.53
N ALA A 17 29.52 0.10 -14.61
CA ALA A 17 28.44 -0.34 -15.47
C ALA A 17 27.48 -1.18 -14.62
N MET A 18 26.46 -0.52 -14.06
CA MET A 18 25.25 -1.18 -13.60
C MET A 18 24.66 -1.83 -14.85
N ALA A 19 24.87 -3.14 -14.97
CA ALA A 19 24.07 -3.95 -15.86
C ALA A 19 22.62 -3.78 -15.41
N ALA A 20 21.89 -2.90 -16.08
CA ALA A 20 20.45 -2.88 -16.04
C ALA A 20 20.01 -4.22 -16.64
N GLN A 21 19.84 -5.24 -15.80
CA GLN A 21 18.95 -6.33 -16.13
C GLN A 21 17.60 -5.67 -16.40
N ALA A 22 17.25 -5.55 -17.66
CA ALA A 22 15.89 -5.33 -18.08
C ALA A 22 15.07 -6.43 -17.41
N GLN A 23 14.46 -6.11 -16.28
CA GLN A 23 13.49 -6.94 -15.63
C GLN A 23 12.35 -7.01 -16.62
N THR A 24 12.27 -8.13 -17.33
CA THR A 24 11.11 -8.50 -18.13
C THR A 24 9.90 -8.21 -17.26
N ALA A 25 9.05 -7.27 -17.70
CA ALA A 25 7.82 -6.95 -16.99
C ALA A 25 7.12 -8.29 -16.70
N PRO A 26 6.81 -8.61 -15.42
CA PRO A 26 6.08 -9.82 -15.10
C PRO A 26 4.83 -9.90 -16.00
N PRO A 27 4.46 -11.08 -16.51
CA PRO A 27 3.25 -11.23 -17.30
C PRO A 27 2.10 -10.56 -16.54
N ALA A 28 1.31 -9.75 -17.25
CA ALA A 28 0.19 -9.04 -16.66
C ALA A 28 -0.63 -10.02 -15.81
N PRO A 29 -0.83 -9.72 -14.51
CA PRO A 29 -1.54 -10.65 -13.63
C PRO A 29 -2.89 -10.98 -14.26
N THR A 30 -3.22 -12.26 -14.28
CA THR A 30 -4.54 -12.71 -14.72
C THR A 30 -5.59 -11.91 -13.94
N PRO A 31 -6.66 -11.39 -14.57
CA PRO A 31 -7.70 -10.68 -13.83
C PRO A 31 -8.21 -11.56 -12.67
N GLY A 32 -7.98 -11.12 -11.43
CA GLY A 32 -8.32 -11.88 -10.22
C GLY A 32 -7.18 -12.71 -9.59
N ALA A 33 -5.99 -12.75 -10.18
CA ALA A 33 -4.80 -13.27 -9.52
C ALA A 33 -4.27 -12.21 -8.56
N ALA A 34 -4.67 -12.30 -7.29
CA ALA A 34 -4.03 -11.55 -6.20
C ALA A 34 -2.53 -11.84 -6.22
N ASP A 35 -1.69 -10.83 -5.99
CA ASP A 35 -0.28 -11.07 -5.67
C ASP A 35 -0.22 -11.99 -4.45
N PRO A 36 0.30 -13.24 -4.60
CA PRO A 36 0.27 -14.20 -3.50
C PRO A 36 1.12 -13.74 -2.31
N THR A 37 2.00 -12.75 -2.50
CA THR A 37 2.85 -12.19 -1.45
C THR A 37 2.14 -11.15 -0.57
N PHE A 38 1.00 -10.58 -1.01
CA PHE A 38 0.24 -9.57 -0.26
C PHE A 38 -1.27 -9.89 -0.18
N SER A 39 -1.58 -11.08 0.34
CA SER A 39 -2.96 -11.52 0.62
C SER A 39 -3.49 -10.99 1.96
N ALA A 40 -4.82 -10.96 2.10
CA ALA A 40 -5.49 -10.61 3.35
C ALA A 40 -5.07 -11.54 4.49
N TYR A 41 -4.87 -12.83 4.20
CA TYR A 41 -4.33 -13.79 5.17
C TYR A 41 -2.96 -13.38 5.69
N ALA A 42 -2.01 -13.07 4.81
CA ALA A 42 -0.65 -12.68 5.19
C ALA A 42 -0.64 -11.41 6.05
N LEU A 43 -1.42 -10.40 5.65
CA LEU A 43 -1.55 -9.16 6.41
C LEU A 43 -2.20 -9.40 7.78
N ALA A 44 -3.26 -10.21 7.85
CA ALA A 44 -3.93 -10.52 9.13
C ALA A 44 -2.99 -11.21 10.12
N GLN A 45 -2.16 -12.16 9.66
CA GLN A 45 -1.16 -12.82 10.51
C GLN A 45 -0.10 -11.82 11.00
N GLN A 46 0.39 -10.96 10.12
CA GLN A 46 1.35 -9.91 10.47
C GLN A 46 0.78 -8.93 11.49
N CYS A 47 -0.49 -8.55 11.33
CA CYS A 47 -1.18 -7.66 12.26
C CYS A 47 -1.52 -8.32 13.61
N ALA A 48 -1.73 -9.64 13.63
CA ALA A 48 -1.99 -10.39 14.86
C ALA A 48 -0.75 -10.60 15.73
N ALA A 49 0.46 -10.45 15.18
CA ALA A 49 1.73 -10.62 15.88
C ALA A 49 2.07 -9.42 16.81
N LYS A 50 1.18 -9.10 17.76
CA LYS A 50 1.28 -7.91 18.64
C LYS A 50 2.56 -7.85 19.51
N SER A 51 3.27 -8.97 19.69
CA SER A 51 4.53 -9.03 20.44
C SER A 51 5.77 -8.71 19.60
N ASP A 52 5.65 -8.62 18.27
CA ASP A 52 6.72 -8.27 17.35
C ASP A 52 6.54 -6.84 16.85
N ASN A 53 7.36 -5.91 17.36
CA ASN A 53 7.32 -4.51 16.98
C ASN A 53 7.60 -4.28 15.48
N THR A 54 8.37 -5.15 14.83
CA THR A 54 8.66 -5.07 13.40
C THR A 54 7.41 -5.45 12.60
N ALA A 55 6.80 -6.59 12.93
CA ALA A 55 5.55 -7.03 12.31
C ALA A 55 4.42 -6.01 12.54
N GLN A 56 4.32 -5.46 13.75
CA GLN A 56 3.35 -4.41 14.07
C GLN A 56 3.59 -3.14 13.26
N GLY A 57 4.84 -2.67 13.16
CA GLY A 57 5.20 -1.51 12.35
C GLY A 57 4.87 -1.71 10.87
N GLN A 58 5.15 -2.90 10.33
CA GLN A 58 4.82 -3.25 8.95
C GLN A 58 3.30 -3.34 8.72
N CYS A 59 2.55 -3.96 9.63
CA CYS A 59 1.09 -4.01 9.58
C CYS A 59 0.47 -2.60 9.58
N VAL A 60 0.84 -1.76 10.55
CA VAL A 60 0.32 -0.38 10.66
C VAL A 60 0.69 0.44 9.43
N GLY A 61 1.91 0.27 8.91
CA GLY A 61 2.37 0.91 7.67
C GLY A 61 1.54 0.48 6.47
N ALA A 62 1.29 -0.82 6.31
CA ALA A 62 0.49 -1.38 5.22
C ALA A 62 -0.96 -0.89 5.27
N VAL A 63 -1.63 -1.01 6.41
CA VAL A 63 -3.02 -0.56 6.60
C VAL A 63 -3.14 0.95 6.37
N ARG A 64 -2.23 1.75 6.93
CA ARG A 64 -2.21 3.20 6.68
C ARG A 64 -1.99 3.52 5.19
N GLY A 65 -1.13 2.77 4.51
CA GLY A 65 -0.84 2.92 3.09
C GLY A 65 -2.07 2.67 2.22
N ILE A 66 -2.76 1.55 2.47
CA ILE A 66 -4.01 1.17 1.79
C ILE A 66 -5.07 2.26 1.96
N VAL A 67 -5.35 2.63 3.22
CA VAL A 67 -6.42 3.59 3.55
C VAL A 67 -6.14 4.96 2.93
N ARG A 68 -4.91 5.48 3.07
CA ARG A 68 -4.55 6.79 2.49
C ARG A 68 -4.48 6.74 0.98
N GLY A 69 -3.97 5.65 0.41
CA GLY A 69 -3.94 5.43 -1.03
C GLY A 69 -5.35 5.50 -1.64
N TYR A 70 -6.31 4.84 -1.00
CA TYR A 70 -7.72 4.90 -1.39
C TYR A 70 -8.29 6.32 -1.28
N GLN A 71 -8.10 7.01 -0.15
CA GLN A 71 -8.56 8.39 0.02
C GLN A 71 -7.98 9.33 -1.05
N TYR A 72 -6.69 9.20 -1.37
CA TYR A 72 -6.07 9.97 -2.46
C TYR A 72 -6.60 9.57 -3.82
N GLY A 73 -6.88 8.28 -4.05
CA GLY A 73 -7.47 7.79 -5.29
C GLY A 73 -8.86 8.39 -5.54
N VAL A 74 -9.73 8.38 -4.52
CA VAL A 74 -11.07 9.00 -4.59
C VAL A 74 -10.95 10.49 -4.86
N LEU A 75 -10.06 11.20 -4.14
CA LEU A 75 -9.82 12.62 -4.36
C LEU A 75 -9.31 12.91 -5.78
N PHE A 76 -8.34 12.13 -6.26
CA PHE A 76 -7.80 12.27 -7.61
C PHE A 76 -8.88 12.08 -8.68
N LEU A 77 -9.71 11.04 -8.54
CA LEU A 77 -10.80 10.77 -9.48
C LEU A 77 -11.84 11.89 -9.46
N SER A 78 -12.21 12.41 -8.29
CA SER A 78 -13.17 13.52 -8.15
C SER A 78 -12.74 14.82 -8.85
N GLN A 79 -11.42 15.03 -9.02
CA GLN A 79 -10.88 16.18 -9.75
C GLN A 79 -10.91 15.98 -11.27
N ARG A 80 -10.98 14.73 -11.75
CA ARG A 80 -10.93 14.38 -13.17
C ARG A 80 -12.30 14.12 -13.76
N VAL A 81 -13.24 13.65 -12.93
CA VAL A 81 -14.62 13.37 -13.31
C VAL A 81 -15.52 13.87 -12.19
N SER A 82 -16.49 14.73 -12.54
CA SER A 82 -17.51 15.15 -11.58
C SER A 82 -18.47 13.98 -11.35
N LEU A 83 -18.19 13.19 -10.32
CA LEU A 83 -19.14 12.22 -9.81
C LEU A 83 -20.27 12.97 -9.09
N PRO A 84 -21.53 12.52 -9.20
CA PRO A 84 -22.60 12.99 -8.32
C PRO A 84 -22.19 12.90 -6.85
N VAL A 85 -22.66 13.84 -6.03
CA VAL A 85 -22.29 13.91 -4.61
C VAL A 85 -22.59 12.61 -3.89
N ASP A 86 -23.73 11.98 -4.19
CA ASP A 86 -24.14 10.71 -3.57
C ASP A 86 -23.24 9.53 -3.96
N GLU A 87 -22.72 9.51 -5.19
CA GLU A 87 -21.76 8.49 -5.62
C GLU A 87 -20.41 8.70 -4.96
N THR A 88 -19.94 9.94 -4.90
CA THR A 88 -18.69 10.29 -4.19
C THR A 88 -18.80 9.92 -2.71
N LYS A 89 -19.94 10.19 -2.07
CA LYS A 89 -20.19 9.88 -0.66
C LYS A 89 -20.16 8.37 -0.41
N ARG A 90 -20.76 7.55 -1.30
CA ARG A 90 -20.78 6.09 -1.18
C ARG A 90 -19.38 5.47 -1.15
N VAL A 91 -18.44 6.03 -1.89
CA VAL A 91 -17.05 5.55 -1.95
C VAL A 91 -16.11 6.30 -1.02
N SER A 92 -16.62 7.22 -0.19
CA SER A 92 -15.81 7.99 0.75
C SER A 92 -15.68 7.28 2.09
N LEU A 93 -14.55 7.49 2.76
CA LEU A 93 -14.26 6.96 4.09
C LEU A 93 -14.30 8.11 5.11
N CYS A 94 -15.09 7.96 6.16
CA CYS A 94 -15.24 8.97 7.20
C CYS A 94 -14.31 8.67 8.38
N LEU A 95 -13.03 8.99 8.18
CA LEU A 95 -11.94 8.62 9.09
C LEU A 95 -11.42 9.79 9.94
N THR A 96 -12.20 10.86 10.07
CA THR A 96 -11.85 12.00 10.93
C THR A 96 -11.69 11.48 12.37
N ASP A 97 -10.51 11.71 12.95
CA ASP A 97 -10.10 11.26 14.29
C ASP A 97 -10.03 9.72 14.50
N THR A 98 -10.18 8.92 13.44
CA THR A 98 -10.02 7.46 13.53
C THR A 98 -8.56 7.09 13.69
N LYS A 99 -8.25 6.30 14.73
CA LYS A 99 -6.90 5.79 14.97
C LYS A 99 -6.61 4.62 14.05
N VAL A 100 -5.43 4.56 13.45
CA VAL A 100 -5.04 3.41 12.61
C VAL A 100 -5.09 2.10 13.40
N SER A 101 -4.82 2.14 14.71
CA SER A 101 -4.93 0.96 15.56
C SER A 101 -6.35 0.38 15.63
N SER A 102 -7.40 1.21 15.63
CA SER A 102 -8.77 0.68 15.63
C SER A 102 -9.10 0.03 14.30
N ILE A 103 -8.68 0.64 13.18
CA ILE A 103 -8.82 0.04 11.84
C ILE A 103 -8.13 -1.33 11.77
N VAL A 104 -6.95 -1.46 12.37
CA VAL A 104 -6.22 -2.73 12.45
C VAL A 104 -6.99 -3.76 13.29
N ASP A 105 -7.50 -3.37 14.46
CA ASP A 105 -8.25 -4.27 15.32
C ASP A 105 -9.56 -4.73 14.65
N ASP A 106 -10.28 -3.84 13.98
CA ASP A 106 -11.50 -4.12 13.20
C ASP A 106 -11.19 -5.09 12.03
N PHE A 107 -10.13 -4.83 11.28
CA PHE A 107 -9.67 -5.72 10.20
C PHE A 107 -9.33 -7.14 10.72
N ILE A 108 -8.61 -7.26 11.84
CA ILE A 108 -8.30 -8.56 12.44
C ILE A 108 -9.58 -9.26 12.90
N ALA A 109 -10.54 -8.51 13.46
CA ALA A 109 -11.81 -9.06 13.92
C ALA A 109 -12.64 -9.61 12.75
N ASP A 110 -12.72 -8.87 11.64
CA ASP A 110 -13.43 -9.29 10.43
C ASP A 110 -12.74 -10.46 9.75
N ALA A 111 -11.40 -10.45 9.65
CA ALA A 111 -10.65 -11.53 9.04
C ALA A 111 -10.90 -12.88 9.75
N LYS A 112 -11.09 -12.89 11.06
CA LYS A 112 -11.43 -14.11 11.82
C LYS A 112 -12.77 -14.72 11.47
N GLN A 113 -13.67 -13.96 10.84
CA GLN A 113 -14.99 -14.43 10.43
C GLN A 113 -14.98 -15.07 9.03
N VAL A 114 -13.87 -14.93 8.29
CA VAL A 114 -13.72 -15.41 6.92
C VAL A 114 -12.87 -16.69 6.89
N ASN A 115 -13.20 -17.61 5.99
CA ASN A 115 -12.40 -18.82 5.79
C ASN A 115 -10.99 -18.47 5.30
N GLU A 116 -9.98 -19.15 5.85
CA GLU A 116 -8.57 -19.00 5.46
C GLU A 116 -8.34 -19.10 3.95
N ALA A 117 -8.98 -20.05 3.27
CA ALA A 117 -8.83 -20.24 1.82
C ALA A 117 -9.27 -19.00 1.03
N ASP A 118 -10.31 -18.32 1.50
CA ASP A 118 -10.80 -17.09 0.88
C ASP A 118 -9.89 -15.91 1.21
N LEU A 119 -9.40 -15.81 2.45
CA LEU A 119 -8.41 -14.80 2.85
C LEU A 119 -7.11 -14.88 2.05
N ARG A 120 -6.65 -16.09 1.72
CA ARG A 120 -5.44 -16.30 0.90
C ARG A 120 -5.63 -15.86 -0.55
N ARG A 121 -6.86 -15.93 -1.08
CA ARG A 121 -7.19 -15.49 -2.45
C ARG A 121 -7.58 -14.01 -2.52
N THR A 122 -7.92 -13.41 -1.40
CA THR A 122 -8.32 -12.01 -1.31
C THR A 122 -7.09 -11.12 -1.20
N PRO A 123 -6.91 -10.11 -2.07
CA PRO A 123 -5.86 -9.10 -1.88
C PRO A 123 -6.05 -8.37 -0.55
N ALA A 124 -4.95 -8.07 0.15
CA ALA A 124 -5.02 -7.38 1.43
C ALA A 124 -5.72 -6.01 1.34
N GLU A 125 -5.50 -5.26 0.26
CA GLU A 125 -6.19 -3.99 0.00
C GLU A 125 -7.72 -4.14 -0.01
N VAL A 126 -8.23 -5.15 -0.72
CA VAL A 126 -9.68 -5.41 -0.83
C VAL A 126 -10.28 -5.74 0.53
N ALA A 127 -9.63 -6.60 1.31
CA ALA A 127 -10.13 -6.98 2.63
C ALA A 127 -10.08 -5.81 3.64
N VAL A 128 -8.99 -5.04 3.66
CA VAL A 128 -8.86 -3.87 4.53
C VAL A 128 -9.90 -2.80 4.18
N LEU A 129 -10.07 -2.47 2.89
CA LEU A 129 -11.07 -1.48 2.49
C LEU A 129 -12.50 -1.97 2.75
N GLY A 130 -12.77 -3.26 2.57
CA GLY A 130 -14.05 -3.86 2.93
C GLY A 130 -14.38 -3.70 4.41
N SER A 131 -13.41 -4.02 5.29
CA SER A 131 -13.54 -3.81 6.75
C SER A 131 -13.75 -2.33 7.08
N VAL A 132 -12.94 -1.44 6.51
CA VAL A 132 -13.07 0.01 6.75
C VAL A 132 -14.43 0.55 6.31
N HIS A 133 -14.99 0.07 5.18
CA HIS A 133 -16.34 0.44 4.76
C HIS A 133 -17.42 -0.10 5.70
N ALA A 134 -17.23 -1.28 6.29
CA ALA A 134 -18.18 -1.84 7.26
C ALA A 134 -18.24 -1.05 8.57
N HIS A 135 -17.10 -0.51 9.04
CA HIS A 135 -16.98 0.14 10.35
C HIS A 135 -16.90 1.67 10.30
N HIS A 136 -16.51 2.25 9.16
CA HIS A 136 -16.18 3.68 9.02
C HIS A 136 -16.72 4.35 7.73
N ALA A 137 -17.80 3.81 7.16
CA ALA A 137 -18.49 4.45 6.03
C ALA A 137 -19.04 5.84 6.40
N CYS A 138 -19.09 6.73 5.42
CA CYS A 138 -19.80 8.01 5.55
C CYS A 138 -21.32 7.80 5.50
N SER A 139 -22.03 8.26 6.54
CA SER A 139 -23.51 8.28 6.61
C SER A 139 -24.10 9.57 6.10
#